data_AF-A0A8K0J2S3-F1
#
_entry.id   AF-A0A8K0J2S3-F1
#
_cell.length_a   1.000
_cell.length_b   1.000
_cell.length_c   1.000
_cell.angle_alpha   90.00
_cell.angle_beta   90.00
_cell.angle_gamma   90.00
#
_symmetry.space_group_name_H-M   'P 1'
#
loop_
_entity.id
_entity.type
_entity.pdbx_description
1 polymer ?
#
loop_
_entity_poly.entity_id
_entity_poly.type
_entity_poly.pdbx_seq_one_letter_code
_entity_poly.pdbx_strand_id
1 'polypeptide(L)'
;MSRSMARRIYADAFAKWPKQDLRPDYQLQDILRVAVDERYKKLEPAMEAEEILKARALQFLVQNKYNDRFKLQGPLLKPKSQPTYFNDLIREIEEAPRRTWLERLGKRLSGMIRLQ
;
A
#
# COMPACT_ATOMS: atom_id res chain seq x y z
N MET A 1 -10.94 -2.62 31.03
CA MET A 1 -10.60 -3.89 30.33
C MET A 1 -9.34 -3.67 29.50
N SER A 2 -8.29 -4.48 29.71
CA SER A 2 -7.05 -4.37 28.94
C SER A 2 -7.31 -4.68 27.47
N ARG A 3 -6.95 -3.78 26.55
CA ARG A 3 -7.01 -4.06 25.10
C ARG A 3 -6.07 -5.22 24.78
N SER A 4 -6.54 -6.21 24.01
CA SER A 4 -5.73 -7.34 23.58
C SER A 4 -4.47 -6.88 22.83
N MET A 5 -3.39 -7.65 22.92
CA MET A 5 -2.09 -7.25 22.36
C MET A 5 -2.19 -7.07 20.84
N ALA A 6 -2.88 -7.98 20.15
CA ALA A 6 -3.10 -7.90 18.71
C ALA A 6 -3.83 -6.62 18.30
N ARG A 7 -4.87 -6.18 19.04
CA ARG A 7 -5.57 -4.91 18.76
C ARG A 7 -4.65 -3.70 18.85
N ARG A 8 -3.69 -3.69 19.78
CA ARG A 8 -2.72 -2.60 19.90
C ARG A 8 -1.81 -2.55 18.67
N ILE A 9 -1.29 -3.70 18.25
CA ILE A 9 -0.43 -3.82 17.06
C ILE A 9 -1.19 -3.38 15.79
N TYR A 10 -2.45 -3.80 15.64
CA TYR A 10 -3.29 -3.35 14.53
C TYR A 10 -3.50 -1.84 14.53
N ALA A 11 -3.86 -1.26 15.68
CA ALA A 11 -4.07 0.18 15.79
C ALA A 11 -2.83 0.98 15.37
N ASP A 12 -1.65 0.56 15.84
CA ASP A 12 -0.37 1.16 15.48
C ASP A 12 -0.06 1.02 13.98
N ALA A 13 -0.31 -0.18 13.42
CA ALA A 13 -0.08 -0.44 12.00
C ALA A 13 -1.00 0.41 11.11
N PHE A 14 -2.29 0.54 11.48
CA PHE A 14 -3.25 1.37 10.75
C PHE A 14 -2.94 2.86 10.82
N ALA A 15 -2.48 3.35 11.98
CA ALA A 15 -2.09 4.75 12.14
C ALA A 15 -0.87 5.13 11.29
N LYS A 16 0.04 4.18 11.06
CA LYS A 16 1.27 4.37 10.27
C LYS A 16 1.11 3.94 8.81
N TRP A 17 -0.04 3.40 8.41
CA TRP A 17 -0.27 2.95 7.04
C TRP A 17 -0.26 4.15 6.08
N PRO A 18 0.46 4.07 4.95
CA PRO A 18 0.54 5.18 4.01
C PRO A 18 -0.82 5.48 3.39
N LYS A 19 -1.13 6.77 3.20
CA LYS A 19 -2.33 7.20 2.48
C LYS A 19 -2.16 6.99 0.97
N GLN A 20 -3.23 6.55 0.33
CA GLN A 20 -3.28 6.37 -1.12
C GLN A 20 -3.95 7.58 -1.78
N ASP A 21 -3.15 8.46 -2.38
CA ASP A 21 -3.65 9.68 -3.05
C ASP A 21 -4.45 9.38 -4.32
N LEU A 22 -4.20 8.25 -5.00
CA LEU A 22 -4.95 7.84 -6.19
C LEU A 22 -6.41 7.47 -5.91
N ARG A 23 -6.74 7.14 -4.66
CA ARG A 23 -8.07 6.69 -4.24
C ARG A 23 -8.40 7.27 -2.86
N PRO A 24 -8.61 8.60 -2.76
CA PRO A 24 -8.79 9.26 -1.47
C PRO A 24 -10.00 8.70 -0.70
N ASP A 25 -11.08 8.34 -1.38
CA ASP A 25 -12.33 7.88 -0.77
C ASP A 25 -12.25 6.46 -0.18
N TYR A 26 -11.26 5.66 -0.58
CA TYR A 26 -11.12 4.25 -0.17
C TYR A 26 -9.70 3.94 0.25
N GLN A 27 -9.44 4.12 1.54
CA GLN A 27 -8.14 3.81 2.12
C GLN A 27 -8.10 2.38 2.66
N LEU A 28 -6.99 1.67 2.42
CA LEU A 28 -6.84 0.28 2.83
C LEU A 28 -6.97 0.11 4.35
N GLN A 29 -6.37 1.02 5.14
CA GLN A 29 -6.42 0.98 6.59
C GLN A 29 -7.84 1.08 7.16
N ASP A 30 -8.75 1.78 6.47
CA ASP A 30 -10.14 1.91 6.92
C ASP A 30 -10.91 0.61 6.66
N ILE A 31 -10.70 -0.02 5.50
CA ILE A 31 -11.27 -1.33 5.17
C ILE A 31 -10.75 -2.41 6.13
N LEU A 32 -9.43 -2.42 6.39
CA LEU A 32 -8.82 -3.38 7.29
C LEU A 32 -9.31 -3.19 8.73
N ARG A 33 -9.56 -1.96 9.17
CA ARG A 33 -10.13 -1.67 10.49
C ARG A 33 -11.51 -2.31 10.63
N VAL A 34 -12.40 -2.10 9.67
CA VAL A 34 -13.74 -2.73 9.66
C VAL A 34 -13.61 -4.26 9.67
N ALA A 35 -12.75 -4.82 8.82
CA ALA A 35 -12.55 -6.26 8.76
C ALA A 35 -12.01 -6.84 10.08
N VAL A 36 -11.10 -6.13 10.76
CA VAL A 36 -10.60 -6.52 12.08
C VAL A 36 -11.71 -6.43 13.12
N ASP A 37 -12.46 -5.34 13.17
CA ASP A 37 -13.53 -5.14 14.14
C ASP A 37 -14.61 -6.22 14.02
N GLU A 38 -15.01 -6.59 12.80
CA GLU A 38 -15.95 -7.69 12.57
C GLU A 38 -15.42 -9.05 13.05
N ARG A 39 -14.14 -9.36 12.83
CA ARG A 39 -13.54 -10.59 13.36
C ARG A 39 -13.54 -10.60 14.88
N TYR A 40 -13.25 -9.45 15.49
CA TYR A 40 -13.21 -9.31 16.94
C TYR A 40 -14.58 -9.43 17.61
N LYS A 41 -15.69 -9.23 16.90
CA LYS A 41 -17.04 -9.51 17.41
C LYS A 41 -17.28 -11.00 17.64
N LYS A 42 -16.60 -11.86 16.88
CA LYS A 42 -16.70 -13.33 16.94
C LYS A 42 -15.42 -13.97 17.49
N LEU A 43 -14.62 -13.23 18.25
CA LEU A 43 -13.32 -13.72 18.71
C LEU A 43 -13.51 -14.83 19.76
N GLU A 44 -12.92 -15.99 19.48
CA GLU A 44 -12.72 -17.04 20.47
C GLU A 44 -11.29 -16.99 21.05
N PRO A 45 -11.08 -17.39 22.32
CA PRO A 45 -9.74 -17.38 22.94
C PRO A 45 -8.67 -18.14 22.15
N ALA A 46 -9.06 -19.22 21.46
CA ALA A 46 -8.16 -20.02 20.62
C ALA A 46 -7.58 -19.23 19.43
N MET A 47 -8.25 -18.16 18.99
CA MET A 47 -7.86 -17.36 17.83
C MET A 47 -6.85 -16.23 18.17
N GLU A 48 -6.61 -15.94 19.45
CA GLU A 48 -5.79 -14.78 19.85
C GLU A 48 -4.34 -14.89 19.33
N ALA A 49 -3.76 -16.10 19.36
CA ALA A 49 -2.41 -16.32 18.84
C ALA A 49 -2.31 -16.05 17.33
N GLU A 50 -3.33 -16.45 16.57
CA GLU A 50 -3.42 -16.21 15.13
C GLU A 50 -3.59 -14.72 14.81
N GLU A 51 -4.44 -14.00 15.55
CA GLU A 51 -4.62 -12.56 15.37
C GLU A 51 -3.33 -11.78 15.71
N ILE A 52 -2.53 -12.23 16.68
CA ILE A 52 -1.20 -11.65 16.94
C ILE A 52 -0.27 -11.83 15.73
N LEU A 53 -0.26 -13.01 15.09
CA LEU A 53 0.56 -13.26 13.91
C LEU A 53 0.14 -12.37 12.74
N LYS A 54 -1.16 -12.26 12.48
CA LYS A 54 -1.70 -11.37 11.42
C LYS A 54 -1.37 -9.91 11.69
N ALA A 55 -1.51 -9.44 12.94
CA ALA A 55 -1.18 -8.07 13.31
C ALA A 55 0.32 -7.78 13.13
N ARG A 56 1.20 -8.71 13.52
CA ARG A 56 2.65 -8.58 13.31
C ARG A 56 3.05 -8.60 11.84
N ALA A 57 2.40 -9.43 11.02
CA ALA A 57 2.62 -9.42 9.57
C ALA A 57 2.34 -8.04 8.98
N LEU A 58 1.21 -7.43 9.37
CA LEU A 58 0.87 -6.07 8.95
C LEU A 58 1.89 -5.03 9.45
N GLN A 59 2.33 -5.15 10.70
CA GLN A 59 3.37 -4.29 11.27
C GLN A 59 4.70 -4.39 10.48
N PHE A 60 5.11 -5.60 10.07
CA PHE A 60 6.33 -5.79 9.28
C PHE A 60 6.24 -5.18 7.89
N LEU A 61 5.05 -5.19 7.27
CA LEU A 61 4.82 -4.52 6.00
C LEU A 61 4.96 -3.00 6.14
N VAL A 62 4.32 -2.40 7.15
CA VAL A 62 4.43 -0.95 7.42
C VAL A 62 5.87 -0.53 7.71
N GLN A 63 6.62 -1.35 8.44
CA GLN A 63 8.03 -1.10 8.73
C GLN A 63 8.95 -1.36 7.53
N ASN A 64 8.40 -1.77 6.39
CA ASN A 64 9.15 -2.13 5.18
C ASN A 64 10.25 -3.19 5.43
N LYS A 65 10.06 -4.04 6.45
CA LYS A 65 11.07 -4.99 6.96
C LYS A 65 11.61 -5.93 5.88
N TYR A 66 10.77 -6.29 4.92
CA TYR A 66 11.14 -7.22 3.84
C TYR A 66 11.98 -6.55 2.77
N ASN A 67 11.81 -5.25 2.51
CA ASN A 67 12.70 -4.52 1.63
C ASN A 67 14.11 -4.41 2.23
N ASP A 68 14.20 -4.17 3.54
CA ASP A 68 15.49 -4.10 4.23
C ASP A 68 16.21 -5.45 4.26
N ARG A 69 15.46 -6.52 4.52
CA ARG A 69 16.00 -7.89 4.58
C ARG A 69 16.33 -8.47 3.21
N PHE A 70 15.49 -8.22 2.22
CA PHE A 70 15.57 -8.80 0.88
C PHE A 70 15.74 -7.69 -0.16
N LYS A 71 16.81 -6.90 -0.01
CA LYS A 71 17.11 -5.82 -0.95
C LYS A 71 17.18 -6.36 -2.36
N LEU A 72 16.32 -5.84 -3.23
CA LEU A 72 16.37 -6.13 -4.66
C LEU A 72 17.66 -5.50 -5.21
N GLN A 73 18.63 -6.36 -5.58
CA GLN A 73 19.90 -5.92 -6.14
C GLN A 73 19.91 -6.06 -7.67
N GLY A 74 20.69 -5.20 -8.31
CA GLY A 74 21.06 -5.37 -9.71
C GLY A 74 19.97 -4.98 -10.72
N PRO A 75 20.02 -5.54 -11.94
CA PRO A 75 19.23 -5.09 -13.09
C PRO A 75 17.75 -5.50 -13.05
N LEU A 76 17.28 -6.16 -11.99
CA LEU A 76 15.88 -6.59 -11.88
C LEU A 76 14.89 -5.41 -11.93
N LEU A 77 15.28 -4.25 -11.39
CA LEU A 77 14.50 -3.01 -11.45
C LEU A 77 14.89 -2.12 -12.65
N LYS A 78 15.68 -2.64 -13.59
CA LYS A 78 16.14 -1.91 -14.78
C LYS A 78 15.97 -2.80 -16.02
N PRO A 79 14.73 -2.94 -16.52
CA PRO A 79 14.49 -3.80 -17.69
C PRO A 79 15.31 -3.28 -18.88
N LYS A 80 15.86 -4.20 -19.68
CA LYS A 80 16.78 -3.84 -20.79
C LYS A 80 16.13 -2.91 -21.82
N SER A 81 14.83 -3.07 -22.06
CA SER A 81 14.07 -2.25 -23.01
C SER A 81 13.84 -0.81 -22.53
N GLN A 82 13.71 -0.59 -21.21
CA GLN A 82 13.50 0.73 -20.63
C GLN A 82 14.06 0.78 -19.19
N PRO A 83 15.35 1.12 -19.02
CA PRO A 83 16.00 1.08 -17.70
C PRO A 83 15.36 2.00 -16.64
N THR A 84 14.61 3.03 -17.04
CA THR A 84 13.94 3.98 -16.16
C THR A 84 12.47 3.64 -15.85
N TYR A 85 11.94 2.54 -16.39
CA TYR A 85 10.51 2.22 -16.38
C TYR A 85 9.83 2.38 -15.01
N PHE A 86 10.38 1.74 -13.96
CA PHE A 86 9.77 1.78 -12.63
C PHE A 86 9.87 3.17 -11.97
N ASN A 87 10.93 3.93 -12.23
CA ASN A 87 11.07 5.30 -11.74
C ASN A 87 10.05 6.23 -12.43
N ASP A 88 9.90 6.08 -13.75
CA ASP A 88 8.92 6.83 -14.52
C ASP A 88 7.49 6.50 -14.05
N LEU A 89 7.19 5.23 -13.79
CA LEU A 89 5.90 4.78 -13.28
C LEU A 89 5.57 5.36 -11.90
N ILE A 90 6.53 5.32 -10.96
CA ILE A 90 6.33 5.91 -9.62
C ILE A 90 6.06 7.41 -9.73
N ARG A 91 6.85 8.14 -10.53
CA ARG A 91 6.63 9.56 -10.78
C ARG A 91 5.24 9.83 -11.35
N GLU A 92 4.79 9.02 -12.31
CA GLU A 92 3.45 9.18 -12.88
C GLU A 92 2.33 8.93 -11.88
N ILE A 93 2.49 7.95 -10.98
CA ILE A 93 1.56 7.66 -9.89
C ILE A 93 1.48 8.82 -8.90
N GLU A 94 2.62 9.40 -8.52
CA GLU A 94 2.69 10.53 -7.59
C GLU A 94 2.13 11.83 -8.17
N GLU A 95 2.34 12.07 -9.47
CA GLU A 95 1.84 13.25 -10.15
C GLU A 95 0.34 13.16 -10.48
N ALA A 96 -0.20 11.97 -10.73
CA ALA A 96 -1.58 11.80 -11.21
C ALA A 96 -2.68 12.47 -10.34
N PRO A 97 -2.62 12.46 -8.99
CA PRO A 97 -3.57 13.18 -8.14
C PRO A 97 -3.49 14.71 -8.27
N ARG A 98 -2.29 15.24 -8.57
CA ARG A 98 -2.01 16.69 -8.67
C ARG A 98 -2.17 17.22 -10.10
N ARG A 99 -2.18 16.34 -11.10
CA ARG A 99 -2.38 16.70 -12.51
C ARG A 99 -3.77 17.27 -12.75
N THR A 100 -3.82 18.46 -13.32
CA THR A 100 -5.09 19.08 -13.72
C THR A 100 -5.74 18.26 -14.83
N TRP A 101 -7.08 18.26 -14.90
CA TRP A 101 -7.86 17.51 -15.89
C TRP A 101 -7.40 17.75 -17.35
N LEU A 102 -6.87 18.95 -17.66
CA LEU A 102 -6.32 19.33 -18.97
C LEU A 102 -5.01 18.60 -19.33
N GLU A 103 -4.13 18.35 -18.36
CA GLU A 103 -2.87 17.62 -18.59
C GLU A 103 -3.11 16.13 -18.89
N ARG A 104 -4.17 15.56 -18.30
CA ARG A 104 -4.64 14.20 -18.60
C ARG A 104 -5.16 14.08 -20.03
N LEU A 105 -5.81 15.12 -20.56
CA LEU A 105 -6.30 15.15 -21.95
C LEU A 105 -5.14 15.32 -22.94
N GLY A 106 -4.17 16.20 -22.64
CA GLY A 106 -2.99 16.42 -23.47
C GLY A 106 -2.10 15.18 -23.65
N LYS A 107 -1.88 14.40 -22.57
CA LYS A 107 -1.08 13.15 -22.66
C LYS A 107 -1.77 12.06 -23.48
N ARG A 108 -3.10 11.96 -23.42
CA ARG A 108 -3.88 11.05 -24.27
C ARG A 108 -3.76 11.43 -25.76
N LEU A 109 -3.83 12.72 -26.07
CA LEU A 109 -3.63 13.22 -27.44
C LEU A 109 -2.19 12.96 -27.95
N SER A 110 -1.17 13.20 -27.13
CA SER A 110 0.23 12.93 -27.49
C SER A 110 0.54 11.45 -27.69
N GLY A 111 -0.06 10.55 -26.91
CA GLY A 111 0.08 9.11 -27.07
C GLY A 111 -0.54 8.58 -28.37
N MET A 112 -1.62 9.18 -28.86
CA MET A 112 -2.24 8.81 -30.15
C MET A 112 -1.42 9.28 -31.35
N ILE A 113 -0.73 10.41 -31.26
CA ILE A 113 0.13 10.94 -32.33
C ILE A 113 1.41 10.10 -32.51
N ARG A 114 1.85 9.37 -31.48
CA ARG A 114 2.99 8.44 -31.57
C ARG A 114 2.65 7.09 -32.22
N LEU A 115 1.37 6.83 -32.52
CA LEU A 115 0.90 5.61 -33.19
C LEU A 115 0.55 5.87 -34.68
N GLN A 116 0.91 7.02 -35.22
CA GLN A 116 0.83 7.34 -36.66
C GLN A 116 2.22 7.37 -37.29
#